data_AF-A0A7V2JDE6-F1
#
_entry.id   AF-A0A7V2JDE6-F1
#
_cell.length_a   1.000
_cell.length_b   1.000
_cell.length_c   1.000
_cell.angle_alpha   90.00
_cell.angle_beta   90.00
_cell.angle_gamma   90.00
#
_symmetry.space_group_name_H-M   'P 1'
#
loop_
_entity.id
_entity.type
_entity.pdbx_description
1 polymer ?
#
loop_
_entity_poly.entity_id
_entity_poly.type
_entity_poly.pdbx_seq_one_letter_code
_entity_poly.pdbx_strand_id
1 'polypeptide(L)' 'IEKIKEMILKDLERGATIISAVGAYTNSKRPILWAVVRRRELAVLRRHIHEIDPRAFIVIFKNSEVFGEGFKRIS' A
#
# COMPACT_ATOMS: atom_id res chain seq x y z
N ILE A 1 1.59 8.40 8.07
CA ILE A 1 1.01 7.29 7.26
C ILE A 1 -0.40 7.64 6.74
N GLU A 2 -1.05 8.62 7.39
CA GLU A 2 -2.43 9.07 7.22
C GLU A 2 -2.71 9.58 5.81
N LYS A 3 -1.84 10.46 5.28
CA LYS A 3 -1.99 10.99 3.91
C LYS A 3 -1.93 9.89 2.84
N ILE A 4 -1.01 8.93 2.99
CA ILE A 4 -0.88 7.79 2.07
C ILE A 4 -2.11 6.88 2.20
N LYS A 5 -2.60 6.64 3.43
CA LYS A 5 -3.83 5.89 3.69
C LYS A 5 -5.03 6.53 3.00
N GLU A 6 -5.23 7.84 3.16
CA GLU A 6 -6.34 8.55 2.53
C GLU A 6 -6.31 8.48 1.01
N MET A 7 -5.13 8.64 0.41
CA MET A 7 -4.96 8.52 -1.04
C MET A 7 -5.32 7.10 -1.55
N ILE A 8 -4.90 6.05 -0.84
CA ILE A 8 -5.26 4.67 -1.23
C ILE A 8 -6.78 4.47 -1.16
N LEU A 9 -7.42 4.98 -0.11
CA LEU A 9 -8.85 4.79 0.12
C LEU A 9 -9.73 5.64 -0.82
N LYS A 10 -9.34 6.90 -1.08
CA LYS A 10 -10.17 7.87 -1.80
C LYS A 10 -9.78 7.99 -3.27
N ASP A 11 -8.49 8.10 -3.58
CA ASP A 11 -8.04 8.42 -4.93
C ASP A 11 -7.91 7.16 -5.79
N LEU A 12 -7.53 6.03 -5.16
CA LEU A 12 -7.41 4.74 -5.84
C LEU A 12 -8.64 3.84 -5.66
N GLU A 13 -9.55 4.20 -4.75
CA GLU A 13 -10.71 3.37 -4.36
C GLU A 13 -10.29 1.93 -4.00
N ARG A 14 -9.16 1.79 -3.27
CA ARG A 14 -8.62 0.49 -2.85
C ARG A 14 -8.71 0.32 -1.35
N GLY A 15 -8.99 -0.91 -0.93
CA GLY A 15 -8.82 -1.32 0.47
C GLY A 15 -7.35 -1.36 0.87
N ALA A 16 -7.08 -1.06 2.15
CA ALA A 16 -5.76 -1.19 2.76
C ALA A 16 -5.87 -1.76 4.18
N THR A 17 -4.90 -2.57 4.55
CA THR A 17 -4.76 -3.19 5.87
C THR A 17 -3.58 -2.55 6.60
N ILE A 18 -3.78 -2.17 7.86
CA ILE A 18 -2.69 -1.70 8.73
C ILE A 18 -2.19 -2.89 9.55
N ILE A 19 -0.90 -3.20 9.45
CA ILE A 19 -0.23 -4.26 10.20
C ILE A 19 0.67 -3.61 11.23
N SER A 20 0.48 -3.95 12.51
CA SER A 20 1.36 -3.52 13.59
C SER A 20 2.69 -4.27 13.51
N ALA A 21 3.80 -3.56 13.24
CA ALA A 21 5.13 -4.15 13.27
C ALA A 21 6.03 -3.43 14.29
N VAL A 22 7.10 -4.13 14.70
CA VAL A 22 8.13 -3.62 15.61
C VAL A 22 9.48 -3.83 14.95
N GLY A 23 10.30 -2.77 14.91
CA GLY A 23 11.63 -2.85 14.31
C GLY A 23 12.59 -3.65 15.19
N ALA A 24 13.14 -4.76 14.67
CA ALA A 24 13.99 -5.68 15.45
C ALA A 24 15.24 -5.00 16.07
N TYR A 25 15.84 -4.02 15.41
CA TYR A 25 17.01 -3.31 15.93
C TYR A 25 16.65 -2.23 16.96
N THR A 26 15.53 -1.54 16.76
CA THR A 26 15.19 -0.31 17.53
C THR A 26 14.11 -0.54 18.59
N ASN A 27 13.42 -1.67 18.56
CA ASN A 27 12.18 -1.96 19.30
C ASN A 27 11.08 -0.90 19.15
N SER A 28 11.18 -0.03 18.14
CA SER A 28 10.16 0.99 17.85
C SER A 28 8.97 0.38 17.12
N LYS A 29 7.75 0.79 17.51
CA LYS A 29 6.52 0.47 16.77
C LYS A 29 6.57 1.18 15.42
N ARG A 30 6.35 0.43 14.35
CA ARG A 30 6.31 0.92 12.97
C ARG A 30 5.15 0.25 12.24
N PRO A 31 4.00 0.92 12.07
CA PRO A 31 2.89 0.33 11.33
C PRO A 31 3.25 0.20 9.84
N ILE A 32 2.82 -0.91 9.24
CA ILE A 32 2.93 -1.16 7.81
C ILE A 32 1.54 -0.94 7.20
N LEU A 33 1.48 -0.19 6.10
CA LEU A 33 0.27 -0.05 5.30
C LEU A 33 0.36 -1.02 4.11
N TRP A 34 -0.52 -2.01 4.10
CA TRP A 34 -0.57 -3.07 3.10
C TRP A 34 -1.77 -2.85 2.17
N ALA A 35 -1.54 -2.79 0.86
CA ALA A 35 -2.61 -2.65 -0.12
C ALA A 35 -2.31 -3.48 -1.36
N VAL A 36 -3.36 -3.96 -2.00
CA VAL A 36 -3.27 -4.59 -3.32
C VAL A 36 -3.68 -3.56 -4.36
N VAL A 37 -2.84 -3.36 -5.36
CA VAL A 37 -3.05 -2.36 -6.42
C VAL A 37 -2.74 -2.95 -7.79
N ARG A 38 -3.32 -2.36 -8.84
CA ARG A 38 -2.98 -2.68 -10.23
C ARG A 38 -1.65 -2.03 -10.62
N ARG A 39 -1.00 -2.56 -11.66
CA ARG A 39 0.27 -2.03 -12.18
C ARG A 39 0.22 -0.53 -12.55
N ARG A 40 -0.91 -0.06 -13.08
CA ARG A 40 -1.12 1.36 -13.42
C ARG A 40 -1.22 2.27 -12.19
N GLU A 41 -1.85 1.77 -11.12
CA GLU A 41 -2.02 2.47 -9.85
C GLU A 41 -0.68 2.60 -9.13
N LEU A 42 0.20 1.60 -9.25
CA LEU A 42 1.54 1.62 -8.66
C LEU A 42 2.40 2.81 -9.11
N ALA A 43 2.30 3.22 -10.38
CA ALA A 43 3.06 4.38 -10.88
C ALA A 43 2.61 5.68 -10.20
N VAL A 44 1.30 5.88 -10.08
CA VAL A 44 0.69 7.02 -9.39
C VAL A 44 1.05 7.00 -7.90
N LEU A 45 0.95 5.82 -7.27
CA LEU A 45 1.25 5.62 -5.86
C LEU A 45 2.71 5.96 -5.54
N ARG A 46 3.66 5.48 -6.35
CA ARG A 46 5.10 5.77 -6.18
C ARG A 46 5.39 7.26 -6.19
N ARG A 47 4.82 7.98 -7.17
CA ARG A 47 5.00 9.42 -7.30
C ARG A 47 4.47 10.16 -6.06
N HIS A 48 3.22 9.88 -5.68
CA HIS A 48 2.59 10.55 -4.54
C HIS A 48 3.28 10.21 -3.21
N ILE A 49 3.69 8.95 -3.01
CA ILE A 49 4.43 8.57 -1.81
C ILE A 49 5.74 9.35 -1.74
N HIS A 50 6.47 9.49 -2.85
CA HIS A 50 7.72 10.26 -2.88
C HIS A 50 7.50 11.75 -2.61
N GLU A 51 6.41 12.34 -3.13
CA GLU A 51 6.02 13.73 -2.87
C GLU A 51 5.63 13.95 -1.39
N ILE A 52 5.01 12.96 -0.75
CA ILE A 52 4.57 13.02 0.66
C ILE A 52 5.73 12.76 1.63
N ASP A 53 6.53 11.73 1.38
CA ASP A 53 7.67 11.32 2.20
C ASP A 53 8.79 10.76 1.31
N PRO A 54 9.80 11.59 0.98
CA PRO A 54 10.94 11.17 0.16
C PRO A 54 11.77 10.03 0.77
N ARG A 55 11.64 9.77 2.08
CA ARG A 55 12.37 8.71 2.79
C ARG A 55 11.55 7.43 2.94
N ALA A 56 10.30 7.43 2.50
CA ALA A 56 9.47 6.23 2.50
C ALA A 56 10.05 5.19 1.55
N PHE A 57 9.97 3.92 1.95
CA PHE A 57 10.28 2.79 1.09
C PHE A 57 9.05 1.91 0.94
N ILE A 58 8.98 1.21 -0.18
CA ILE A 58 7.88 0.33 -0.53
C ILE A 58 8.42 -1.04 -0.94
N VAL A 59 7.74 -2.09 -0.50
CA VAL A 59 8.02 -3.47 -0.92
C VAL A 59 6.88 -3.92 -1.81
N ILE A 60 7.21 -4.43 -3.00
CA ILE A 60 6.21 -4.81 -4.01
C ILE A 60 6.29 -6.32 -4.24
N PHE A 61 5.20 -7.00 -3.92
CA PHE A 61 5.02 -8.41 -4.22
C PHE A 61 4.24 -8.56 -5.53
N LYS A 62 4.82 -9.25 -6.50
CA LYS A 62 4.14 -9.58 -7.74
C LYS A 62 3.30 -10.84 -7.51
N ASN A 63 2.00 -10.67 -7.33
CA ASN A 63 1.06 -11.79 -7.24
C ASN A 63 0.76 -12.32 -8.66
N SER A 64 0.58 -13.63 -8.80
CA SER A 64 0.13 -14.25 -10.05
C SER A 64 -1.32 -13.88 -10.34
N GLU A 65 -2.20 -14.00 -9.34
CA GLU A 65 -3.62 -13.70 -9.45
C GLU A 65 -4.17 -13.09 -8.16
N VAL A 66 -5.13 -12.18 -8.31
CA VAL A 66 -5.87 -11.55 -7.21
C VAL A 66 -7.33 -11.56 -7.62
N PHE A 67 -8.18 -12.03 -6.72
CA PHE A 67 -9.61 -12.14 -6.93
C PHE A 67 -10.39 -11.35 -5.87
N GLY A 68 -11.57 -10.87 -6.22
CA GLY A 68 -12.46 -10.10 -5.35
C GLY A 68 -12.87 -8.75 -5.95
N GLU A 69 -13.58 -7.95 -5.16
CA GLU A 69 -14.10 -6.65 -5.58
C GLU A 69 -12.98 -5.72 -6.08
N GLY A 70 -13.21 -5.07 -7.23
CA GLY A 70 -12.18 -4.28 -7.91
C GLY A 70 -11.04 -5.07 -8.58
N PHE A 71 -11.06 -6.42 -8.55
CA PHE A 71 -10.09 -7.32 -9.21
C PHE A 71 -10.81 -8.37 -10.10
N LYS A 72 -10.16 -9.49 -10.42
CA LYS A 72 -10.83 -10.59 -11.14
C LYS A 72 -11.94 -11.15 -10.26
N ARG A 73 -13.06 -11.57 -10.86
CA ARG A 73 -14.11 -12.25 -10.10
C ARG A 73 -13.64 -13.64 -9.69
N ILE A 74 -14.01 -14.05 -8.48
CA ILE A 74 -13.98 -15.46 -8.09
C ILE A 74 -15.18 -16.09 -8.84
N SER A 75 -14.90 -16.80 -9.92
CA SER A 75 -15.90 -17.51 -10.73
C SER A 75 -15.54 -18.98 -10.80
#